data_AF-B7IZJ0-F1
#
_entry.id   AF-B7IZJ0-F1
#
_cell.length_a   1.000
_cell.length_b   1.000
_cell.length_c   1.000
_cell.angle_alpha   90.00
_cell.angle_beta   90.00
_cell.angle_gamma   90.00
#
_symmetry.space_group_name_H-M   'P 1'
#
loop_
_entity.id
_entity.type
_entity.pdbx_description
1 polymer ?
#
loop_
_entity_poly.entity_id
_entity_poly.type
_entity_poly.pdbx_seq_one_letter_code
_entity_poly.pdbx_strand_id
1 'polypeptide(L)'
;MATHIVNNTYSGVTNYPEALTLNDTLHFNPTSTGRSGTIMKWIVPMNGKYKITAAGAQGGKGTSYTASPGSGAIVYGTVELRKGDVIHVLVGQQGGAYTNGGGGGGGSFVAKGDTLSSAIPLIVGGGGGGSSAENASRAYGTNASTGPTGTSSTSSSTPYGGSSGQGGKSIPSSTYPAGAGGGFYSDGQSIEYATQKVVSWDTPNGSNTYAQGGRSFALGGAGGYAVTYAKGADGGFGGGGGNGHYSGGGGGGYSGGACGYNDRYGGGGGGSYVSGENTYGRIGNTGHGYVTIQLVELGSMPPTVPTNLKITASTNSVYLTGETITVSWDASTDPEGDAITYDVDFYNGSSWVSVASKITDVSVEYTLPDGLNITNAKIRVRAVDNNTVASAYQESAAFTVRKQLLLIQDGDIIKTYKNNTWQTI
;
A
#
# COMPACT_ATOMS: atom_id res chain seq x y z
N MET A 1 -18.98 -7.30 -3.48
CA MET A 1 -17.89 -7.88 -4.29
C MET A 1 -17.95 -7.33 -5.69
N ALA A 2 -17.22 -6.25 -5.90
CA ALA A 2 -16.96 -5.62 -7.19
C ALA A 2 -15.45 -5.69 -7.50
N THR A 3 -15.13 -5.70 -8.80
CA THR A 3 -13.76 -5.48 -9.27
C THR A 3 -13.68 -4.06 -9.83
N HIS A 4 -12.90 -3.22 -9.17
CA HIS A 4 -12.66 -1.84 -9.55
C HIS A 4 -11.41 -1.79 -10.44
N ILE A 5 -11.58 -1.40 -11.70
CA ILE A 5 -10.46 -1.18 -12.61
C ILE A 5 -9.83 0.17 -12.26
N VAL A 6 -8.64 0.14 -11.65
CA VAL A 6 -7.98 1.36 -11.14
C VAL A 6 -7.51 2.24 -12.28
N ASN A 7 -6.98 1.65 -13.34
CA ASN A 7 -6.51 2.38 -14.51
C ASN A 7 -6.88 1.61 -15.78
N ASN A 8 -7.21 2.35 -16.84
CA ASN A 8 -7.31 1.76 -18.16
C ASN A 8 -5.93 1.23 -18.60
N THR A 9 -5.93 0.20 -19.43
CA THR A 9 -4.70 -0.32 -20.03
C THR A 9 -3.95 0.80 -20.74
N TYR A 10 -2.65 0.89 -20.47
CA TYR A 10 -1.74 1.90 -21.02
C TYR A 10 -2.03 3.34 -20.59
N SER A 11 -2.63 3.50 -19.40
CA SER A 11 -2.80 4.80 -18.76
C SER A 11 -2.24 4.76 -17.33
N GLY A 12 -1.49 5.79 -16.95
CA GLY A 12 -1.09 6.06 -15.57
C GLY A 12 -2.14 6.82 -14.76
N VAL A 13 -3.28 7.19 -15.36
CA VAL A 13 -4.38 7.87 -14.67
C VAL A 13 -5.17 6.87 -13.86
N THR A 14 -5.26 7.12 -12.55
CA THR A 14 -5.92 6.23 -11.59
C THR A 14 -7.27 6.76 -11.15
N ASN A 15 -8.24 5.87 -10.97
CA ASN A 15 -9.52 6.12 -10.34
C ASN A 15 -9.74 5.08 -9.23
N TYR A 16 -9.98 5.55 -8.01
CA TYR A 16 -10.19 4.69 -6.84
C TYR A 16 -11.63 4.84 -6.35
N PRO A 17 -12.27 3.77 -5.86
CA PRO A 17 -13.54 3.92 -5.17
C PRO A 17 -13.37 4.70 -3.87
N GLU A 18 -14.39 5.46 -3.46
CA GLU A 18 -14.37 6.23 -2.21
C GLU A 18 -14.24 5.34 -0.96
N ALA A 19 -14.82 4.13 -1.02
CA ALA A 19 -14.73 3.11 0.01
C ALA A 19 -14.62 1.72 -0.63
N LEU A 20 -14.07 0.75 0.12
CA LEU A 20 -14.06 -0.66 -0.27
C LEU A 20 -15.01 -1.44 0.61
N THR A 21 -15.77 -2.36 0.01
CA THR A 21 -16.53 -3.34 0.77
C THR A 21 -15.78 -4.67 0.83
N LEU A 22 -16.12 -5.52 1.80
CA LEU A 22 -15.51 -6.84 1.94
C LEU A 22 -15.59 -7.62 0.61
N ASN A 23 -14.46 -8.22 0.22
CA ASN A 23 -14.20 -8.94 -1.04
C ASN A 23 -14.03 -8.07 -2.29
N ASP A 24 -14.17 -6.75 -2.20
CA ASP A 24 -13.85 -5.88 -3.35
C ASP A 24 -12.38 -5.99 -3.75
N THR A 25 -12.13 -5.92 -5.05
CA THR A 25 -10.80 -6.07 -5.64
C THR A 25 -10.45 -4.85 -6.47
N LEU A 26 -9.29 -4.25 -6.21
CA LEU A 26 -8.65 -3.30 -7.10
C LEU A 26 -7.82 -4.05 -8.14
N HIS A 27 -8.00 -3.72 -9.41
CA HIS A 27 -7.20 -4.28 -10.51
C HIS A 27 -6.37 -3.19 -11.18
N PHE A 28 -5.07 -3.40 -11.24
CA PHE A 28 -4.10 -2.47 -11.80
C PHE A 28 -3.54 -3.04 -13.11
N ASN A 29 -3.73 -2.28 -14.19
CA ASN A 29 -3.27 -2.59 -15.54
C ASN A 29 -1.89 -2.00 -15.80
N PRO A 30 -1.14 -2.51 -16.81
CA PRO A 30 0.09 -1.85 -17.27
C PRO A 30 -0.20 -0.42 -17.71
N THR A 31 0.69 0.51 -17.37
CA THR A 31 0.49 1.96 -17.60
C THR A 31 1.05 2.43 -18.94
N SER A 32 1.84 1.60 -19.63
CA SER A 32 2.36 1.83 -20.98
C SER A 32 2.89 0.52 -21.59
N THR A 33 3.69 0.61 -22.64
CA THR A 33 4.46 -0.49 -23.24
C THR A 33 5.96 -0.15 -23.27
N GLY A 34 6.82 -1.17 -23.27
CA GLY A 34 8.27 -0.99 -23.34
C GLY A 34 8.90 -0.58 -22.00
N ARG A 35 9.88 0.34 -22.04
CA ARG A 35 10.76 0.65 -20.90
C ARG A 35 10.21 1.59 -19.83
N SER A 36 9.22 2.40 -20.19
CA SER A 36 8.71 3.47 -19.33
C SER A 36 7.28 3.18 -18.92
N GLY A 37 6.90 3.68 -17.74
CA GLY A 37 5.56 3.60 -17.20
C GLY A 37 5.43 4.52 -15.99
N THR A 38 4.25 4.51 -15.38
CA THR A 38 3.91 5.28 -14.18
C THR A 38 3.77 4.32 -12.99
N ILE A 39 4.34 4.72 -11.85
CA ILE A 39 4.07 4.06 -10.56
C ILE A 39 2.83 4.72 -9.96
N MET A 40 1.81 3.90 -9.72
CA MET A 40 0.52 4.34 -9.19
C MET A 40 0.57 4.41 -7.66
N LYS A 41 -0.16 5.37 -7.07
CA LYS A 41 -0.20 5.59 -5.63
C LYS A 41 -1.62 5.38 -5.12
N TRP A 42 -1.81 4.44 -4.21
CA TRP A 42 -3.09 4.16 -3.56
C TRP A 42 -3.00 4.48 -2.07
N ILE A 43 -4.00 5.17 -1.52
CA ILE A 43 -4.14 5.40 -0.08
C ILE A 43 -5.22 4.44 0.41
N VAL A 44 -4.88 3.63 1.39
CA VAL A 44 -5.77 2.61 1.93
C VAL A 44 -6.97 3.30 2.60
N PRO A 45 -8.23 3.00 2.20
CA PRO A 45 -9.40 3.71 2.72
C PRO A 45 -9.88 3.17 4.07
N MET A 46 -9.56 1.90 4.38
CA MET A 46 -10.08 1.19 5.55
C MET A 46 -9.05 0.22 6.14
N ASN A 47 -9.10 -0.01 7.45
CA ASN A 47 -8.28 -1.05 8.08
C ASN A 47 -8.69 -2.43 7.57
N GLY A 48 -7.74 -3.36 7.47
CA GLY A 48 -8.07 -4.75 7.16
C GLY A 48 -6.92 -5.59 6.67
N LYS A 49 -7.24 -6.85 6.36
CA LYS A 49 -6.34 -7.74 5.65
C LYS A 49 -6.61 -7.68 4.16
N TYR A 50 -5.53 -7.56 3.40
CA TYR A 50 -5.57 -7.43 1.95
C TYR A 50 -4.79 -8.57 1.30
N LYS A 51 -5.46 -9.35 0.46
CA LYS A 51 -4.80 -10.31 -0.42
C LYS A 51 -4.28 -9.57 -1.64
N ILE A 52 -2.97 -9.57 -1.81
CA ILE A 52 -2.29 -8.87 -2.89
C ILE A 52 -1.68 -9.91 -3.82
N THR A 53 -1.98 -9.82 -5.11
CA THR A 53 -1.35 -10.64 -6.16
C THR A 53 -0.52 -9.75 -7.07
N ALA A 54 0.72 -10.13 -7.33
CA ALA A 54 1.58 -9.47 -8.30
C ALA A 54 2.08 -10.49 -9.34
N ALA A 55 1.83 -10.19 -10.62
CA ALA A 55 2.34 -10.96 -11.74
C ALA A 55 3.41 -10.14 -12.46
N GLY A 56 4.66 -10.60 -12.47
CA GLY A 56 5.73 -10.00 -13.27
C GLY A 56 5.52 -10.27 -14.77
N ALA A 57 6.11 -9.44 -15.62
CA ALA A 57 5.94 -9.55 -17.07
C ALA A 57 6.88 -10.59 -17.69
N GLN A 58 6.54 -11.07 -18.89
CA GLN A 58 7.43 -11.94 -19.66
C GLN A 58 8.59 -11.16 -20.30
N GLY A 59 9.67 -11.87 -20.61
CA GLY A 59 10.77 -11.34 -21.42
C GLY A 59 10.42 -11.16 -22.90
N GLY A 60 11.31 -10.51 -23.63
CA GLY A 60 11.23 -10.33 -25.07
C GLY A 60 11.76 -11.53 -25.86
N LYS A 61 11.16 -11.79 -27.02
CA LYS A 61 11.50 -12.90 -27.91
C LYS A 61 12.42 -12.46 -29.06
N GLY A 62 13.44 -13.26 -29.35
CA GLY A 62 14.21 -13.23 -30.58
C GLY A 62 13.37 -13.74 -31.75
N THR A 63 12.99 -12.88 -32.71
CA THR A 63 11.98 -13.27 -33.72
C THR A 63 12.51 -14.20 -34.82
N SER A 64 13.82 -14.29 -35.04
CA SER A 64 14.42 -15.18 -36.05
C SER A 64 14.71 -16.60 -35.55
N TYR A 65 14.43 -16.89 -34.28
CA TYR A 65 14.84 -18.13 -33.63
C TYR A 65 13.71 -18.77 -32.83
N THR A 66 13.87 -20.05 -32.48
CA THR A 66 12.83 -20.82 -31.79
C THR A 66 12.83 -20.62 -30.27
N ALA A 67 13.89 -20.04 -29.71
CA ALA A 67 14.02 -19.81 -28.28
C ALA A 67 12.89 -18.89 -27.76
N SER A 68 12.26 -19.32 -26.68
CA SER A 68 11.20 -18.56 -26.02
C SER A 68 11.78 -17.66 -24.93
N PRO A 69 11.16 -16.49 -24.66
CA PRO A 69 11.48 -15.71 -23.47
C PRO A 69 11.04 -16.43 -22.21
N GLY A 70 11.60 -15.99 -21.08
CA GLY A 70 11.14 -16.40 -19.77
C GLY A 70 9.76 -15.81 -19.45
N SER A 71 8.92 -16.60 -18.80
CA SER A 71 7.65 -16.14 -18.22
C SER A 71 7.89 -15.43 -16.88
N GLY A 72 6.98 -14.50 -16.55
CA GLY A 72 6.97 -13.87 -15.23
C GLY A 72 6.38 -14.78 -14.15
N ALA A 73 6.70 -14.45 -12.90
CA ALA A 73 6.16 -15.11 -11.72
C ALA A 73 4.84 -14.45 -11.30
N ILE A 74 3.90 -15.26 -10.83
CA ILE A 74 2.66 -14.85 -10.20
C ILE A 74 2.76 -15.25 -8.74
N VAL A 75 2.82 -14.26 -7.85
CA VAL A 75 2.89 -14.48 -6.41
C VAL A 75 1.76 -13.75 -5.70
N TYR A 76 1.27 -14.30 -4.59
CA TYR A 76 0.35 -13.62 -3.72
C TYR A 76 0.64 -13.88 -2.24
N GLY A 77 0.15 -12.98 -1.40
CA GLY A 77 0.12 -13.10 0.05
C GLY A 77 -0.94 -12.18 0.65
N THR A 78 -1.23 -12.39 1.92
CA THR A 78 -2.14 -11.55 2.69
C THR A 78 -1.35 -10.67 3.66
N VAL A 79 -1.62 -9.37 3.64
CA VAL A 79 -0.96 -8.36 4.48
C VAL A 79 -1.99 -7.52 5.23
N GLU A 80 -1.65 -7.06 6.42
CA GLU A 80 -2.45 -6.08 7.15
C GLU A 80 -2.09 -4.66 6.70
N LEU A 81 -3.10 -3.90 6.31
CA LEU A 81 -2.97 -2.48 5.98
C LEU A 81 -3.93 -1.66 6.83
N ARG A 82 -3.52 -0.43 7.15
CA ARG A 82 -4.33 0.51 7.92
C ARG A 82 -4.80 1.66 7.04
N LYS A 83 -5.95 2.24 7.36
CA LYS A 83 -6.42 3.47 6.72
C LYS A 83 -5.32 4.53 6.74
N GLY A 84 -5.08 5.13 5.59
CA GLY A 84 -4.04 6.14 5.40
C GLY A 84 -2.67 5.58 5.01
N ASP A 85 -2.44 4.27 5.09
CA ASP A 85 -1.22 3.66 4.54
C ASP A 85 -1.08 4.02 3.06
N VAL A 86 0.13 4.42 2.66
CA VAL A 86 0.47 4.77 1.28
C VAL A 86 1.09 3.57 0.58
N ILE A 87 0.47 3.14 -0.51
CA ILE A 87 0.89 1.99 -1.32
C ILE A 87 1.32 2.45 -2.71
N HIS A 88 2.54 2.08 -3.09
CA HIS A 88 3.09 2.24 -4.42
C HIS A 88 2.92 0.96 -5.23
N VAL A 89 2.30 1.06 -6.41
CA VAL A 89 2.04 -0.05 -7.32
C VAL A 89 2.73 0.20 -8.66
N LEU A 90 3.65 -0.69 -9.03
CA LEU A 90 4.27 -0.75 -10.35
C LEU A 90 3.79 -2.01 -11.04
N VAL A 91 3.22 -1.89 -12.24
CA VAL A 91 2.87 -3.04 -13.07
C VAL A 91 3.94 -3.26 -14.14
N GLY A 92 4.58 -4.42 -14.10
CA GLY A 92 5.67 -4.77 -15.00
C GLY A 92 5.22 -4.80 -16.46
N GLN A 93 6.08 -4.35 -17.36
CA GLN A 93 5.84 -4.39 -18.80
C GLN A 93 6.67 -5.48 -19.47
N GLN A 94 6.12 -6.07 -20.52
CA GLN A 94 6.82 -7.07 -21.32
C GLN A 94 8.12 -6.50 -21.90
N GLY A 95 9.16 -7.33 -21.90
CA GLY A 95 10.43 -7.00 -22.55
C GLY A 95 10.29 -6.87 -24.07
N GLY A 96 11.01 -5.92 -24.64
CA GLY A 96 11.00 -5.66 -26.08
C GLY A 96 11.56 -6.81 -26.90
N ALA A 97 11.06 -6.98 -28.13
CA ALA A 97 11.49 -8.03 -29.05
C ALA A 97 12.34 -7.46 -30.19
N TYR A 98 13.36 -8.22 -30.59
CA TYR A 98 14.24 -7.92 -31.71
C TYR A 98 14.55 -9.21 -32.48
N THR A 99 15.07 -9.10 -33.71
CA THR A 99 15.38 -10.25 -34.56
C THR A 99 16.29 -11.26 -33.87
N ASN A 100 17.31 -10.77 -33.16
CA ASN A 100 18.36 -11.59 -32.58
C ASN A 100 18.28 -11.74 -31.05
N GLY A 101 17.19 -11.34 -30.42
CA GLY A 101 17.02 -11.53 -28.98
C GLY A 101 15.93 -10.62 -28.41
N GLY A 102 15.88 -10.53 -27.09
CA GLY A 102 14.92 -9.68 -26.41
C GLY A 102 15.41 -9.10 -25.10
N GLY A 103 14.75 -8.02 -24.69
CA GLY A 103 14.93 -7.41 -23.38
C GLY A 103 14.30 -8.25 -22.27
N GLY A 104 14.73 -8.04 -21.03
CA GLY A 104 14.10 -8.66 -19.87
C GLY A 104 12.71 -8.07 -19.61
N GLY A 105 11.79 -8.88 -19.11
CA GLY A 105 10.49 -8.43 -18.62
C GLY A 105 10.63 -7.71 -17.29
N GLY A 106 9.80 -6.71 -17.05
CA GLY A 106 9.80 -6.01 -15.76
C GLY A 106 9.05 -6.76 -14.66
N GLY A 107 9.49 -6.58 -13.42
CA GLY A 107 8.76 -7.04 -12.24
C GLY A 107 7.52 -6.18 -11.97
N SER A 108 6.54 -6.75 -11.28
CA SER A 108 5.41 -6.00 -10.72
C SER A 108 5.58 -5.86 -9.21
N PHE A 109 5.43 -4.65 -8.68
CA PHE A 109 5.76 -4.31 -7.30
C PHE A 109 4.57 -3.70 -6.58
N VAL A 110 4.39 -4.12 -5.33
CA VAL A 110 3.52 -3.47 -4.36
C VAL A 110 4.37 -3.19 -3.13
N ALA A 111 4.52 -1.92 -2.77
CA ALA A 111 5.38 -1.47 -1.68
C ALA A 111 4.68 -0.41 -0.84
N LYS A 112 4.98 -0.37 0.47
CA LYS A 112 4.39 0.57 1.43
C LYS A 112 5.40 1.64 1.85
N GLY A 113 4.99 2.91 1.84
CA GLY A 113 5.77 4.02 2.37
C GLY A 113 5.32 5.37 1.82
N ASP A 114 5.60 6.44 2.54
CA ASP A 114 5.18 7.80 2.14
C ASP A 114 5.93 8.32 0.89
N THR A 115 7.16 7.84 0.70
CA THR A 115 8.00 8.14 -0.46
C THR A 115 8.49 6.87 -1.12
N LEU A 116 8.65 6.92 -2.45
CA LEU A 116 9.07 5.77 -3.25
C LEU A 116 10.44 5.22 -2.84
N SER A 117 11.41 6.10 -2.59
CA SER A 117 12.81 5.72 -2.31
C SER A 117 13.00 5.02 -0.98
N SER A 118 12.08 5.19 -0.03
CA SER A 118 12.11 4.54 1.29
C SER A 118 10.98 3.53 1.48
N ALA A 119 10.24 3.19 0.42
CA ALA A 119 9.15 2.23 0.50
C ALA A 119 9.68 0.82 0.81
N ILE A 120 8.93 0.05 1.56
CA ILE A 120 9.23 -1.33 1.96
C ILE A 120 8.44 -2.28 1.06
N PRO A 121 9.07 -3.31 0.46
CA PRO A 121 8.36 -4.26 -0.39
C PRO A 121 7.29 -5.02 0.42
N LEU A 122 6.09 -5.15 -0.15
CA LEU A 122 5.06 -6.06 0.35
C LEU A 122 5.01 -7.32 -0.52
N ILE A 123 4.75 -7.15 -1.81
CA ILE A 123 4.64 -8.25 -2.77
C ILE A 123 5.34 -7.82 -4.07
N VAL A 124 6.18 -8.69 -4.62
CA VAL A 124 6.86 -8.45 -5.90
C VAL A 124 6.82 -9.73 -6.74
N GLY A 125 6.22 -9.66 -7.92
CA GLY A 125 6.30 -10.72 -8.93
C GLY A 125 7.46 -10.46 -9.88
N GLY A 126 8.44 -11.36 -9.92
CA GLY A 126 9.60 -11.25 -10.81
C GLY A 126 9.24 -11.37 -12.29
N GLY A 127 9.92 -10.62 -13.13
CA GLY A 127 9.82 -10.67 -14.60
C GLY A 127 10.74 -11.73 -15.22
N GLY A 128 10.37 -12.25 -16.38
CA GLY A 128 11.16 -13.25 -17.09
C GLY A 128 12.35 -12.66 -17.87
N GLY A 129 13.40 -13.45 -18.07
CA GLY A 129 14.55 -13.06 -18.89
C GLY A 129 14.22 -13.03 -20.39
N GLY A 130 14.92 -12.18 -21.15
CA GLY A 130 14.82 -12.16 -22.62
C GLY A 130 15.52 -13.37 -23.26
N SER A 131 15.07 -13.81 -24.42
CA SER A 131 15.76 -14.87 -25.19
C SER A 131 16.94 -14.33 -26.01
N SER A 132 17.80 -15.21 -26.51
CA SER A 132 18.89 -14.89 -27.46
C SER A 132 18.70 -15.51 -28.86
N ALA A 133 19.67 -15.27 -29.73
CA ALA A 133 19.71 -15.69 -31.14
C ALA A 133 20.35 -17.07 -31.38
N GLU A 134 19.79 -18.13 -30.81
CA GLU A 134 20.20 -19.49 -31.16
C GLU A 134 19.05 -20.48 -30.99
N ASN A 135 19.07 -21.57 -31.77
CA ASN A 135 18.16 -22.70 -31.59
C ASN A 135 18.76 -23.73 -30.61
N ALA A 136 19.08 -23.29 -29.40
CA ALA A 136 19.69 -24.11 -28.35
C ALA A 136 19.04 -23.83 -26.98
N SER A 137 19.12 -24.79 -26.05
CA SER A 137 18.52 -24.67 -24.71
C SER A 137 19.03 -23.47 -23.91
N ARG A 138 20.30 -23.08 -24.10
CA ARG A 138 20.91 -21.88 -23.50
C ARG A 138 20.28 -20.55 -23.96
N ALA A 139 19.64 -20.54 -25.12
CA ALA A 139 19.08 -19.33 -25.71
C ALA A 139 17.72 -18.93 -25.15
N TYR A 140 17.08 -19.82 -24.40
CA TYR A 140 15.83 -19.53 -23.73
C TYR A 140 16.06 -18.51 -22.63
N GLY A 141 15.17 -17.52 -22.56
CA GLY A 141 15.12 -16.65 -21.40
C GLY A 141 14.75 -17.48 -20.18
N THR A 142 15.47 -17.33 -19.08
CA THR A 142 15.13 -18.02 -17.84
C THR A 142 13.84 -17.42 -17.30
N ASN A 143 12.91 -18.27 -16.88
CA ASN A 143 11.73 -17.82 -16.15
C ASN A 143 12.12 -17.03 -14.90
N ALA A 144 11.21 -16.18 -14.44
CA ALA A 144 11.29 -15.61 -13.10
C ALA A 144 11.40 -16.68 -12.01
N SER A 145 11.84 -16.29 -10.82
CA SER A 145 11.87 -17.12 -9.62
C SER A 145 10.73 -16.72 -8.69
N THR A 146 10.06 -17.71 -8.08
CA THR A 146 9.08 -17.46 -7.00
C THR A 146 9.75 -17.12 -5.67
N GLY A 147 11.06 -17.36 -5.54
CA GLY A 147 11.86 -16.96 -4.39
C GLY A 147 12.59 -15.63 -4.59
N PRO A 148 13.25 -15.10 -3.54
CA PRO A 148 13.80 -13.74 -3.51
C PRO A 148 15.01 -13.53 -4.42
N THR A 149 15.69 -14.58 -4.84
CA THR A 149 16.91 -14.49 -5.64
C THR A 149 16.56 -14.49 -7.13
N GLY A 150 17.15 -13.57 -7.88
CA GLY A 150 17.11 -13.60 -9.34
C GLY A 150 17.92 -14.78 -9.88
N THR A 151 17.60 -15.25 -11.08
CA THR A 151 18.27 -16.40 -11.68
C THR A 151 19.42 -15.97 -12.59
N SER A 152 20.37 -16.87 -12.80
CA SER A 152 21.37 -16.77 -13.87
C SER A 152 20.75 -17.11 -15.23
N SER A 153 21.47 -16.86 -16.31
CA SER A 153 21.09 -17.32 -17.65
C SER A 153 20.95 -18.85 -17.71
N THR A 154 20.05 -19.35 -18.56
CA THR A 154 19.79 -20.79 -18.69
C THR A 154 21.07 -21.58 -18.97
N SER A 155 21.24 -22.70 -18.26
CA SER A 155 22.41 -23.59 -18.37
C SER A 155 23.77 -22.91 -18.08
N SER A 156 23.78 -21.83 -17.28
CA SER A 156 25.00 -21.20 -16.79
C SER A 156 24.89 -20.89 -15.30
N SER A 157 26.04 -20.90 -14.61
CA SER A 157 26.18 -20.41 -13.23
C SER A 157 26.56 -18.93 -13.15
N THR A 158 26.91 -18.30 -14.28
CA THR A 158 27.30 -16.88 -14.36
C THR A 158 26.67 -16.21 -15.59
N PRO A 159 26.43 -14.89 -15.58
CA PRO A 159 26.53 -14.00 -14.42
C PRO A 159 25.43 -14.35 -13.41
N TYR A 160 25.60 -13.90 -12.17
CA TYR A 160 24.64 -14.18 -11.10
C TYR A 160 23.45 -13.21 -11.17
N GLY A 161 22.26 -13.74 -10.90
CA GLY A 161 21.14 -12.90 -10.51
C GLY A 161 21.45 -12.17 -9.20
N GLY A 162 20.72 -11.11 -8.93
CA GLY A 162 20.77 -10.40 -7.68
C GLY A 162 20.20 -11.23 -6.53
N SER A 163 20.59 -10.87 -5.32
CA SER A 163 20.04 -11.42 -4.07
C SER A 163 19.67 -10.27 -3.13
N SER A 164 18.81 -10.54 -2.14
CA SER A 164 18.46 -9.59 -1.09
C SER A 164 18.01 -8.21 -1.61
N GLY A 165 17.23 -8.22 -2.69
CA GLY A 165 16.66 -7.01 -3.27
C GLY A 165 17.57 -6.27 -4.25
N GLN A 166 18.75 -6.81 -4.55
CA GLN A 166 19.76 -6.16 -5.40
C GLN A 166 19.55 -6.47 -6.89
N GLY A 167 20.07 -5.60 -7.76
CA GLY A 167 20.10 -5.83 -9.20
C GLY A 167 21.04 -6.99 -9.61
N GLY A 168 20.76 -7.56 -10.77
CA GLY A 168 21.54 -8.65 -11.36
C GLY A 168 22.91 -8.20 -11.87
N LYS A 169 23.75 -9.17 -12.21
CA LYS A 169 25.11 -8.94 -12.71
C LYS A 169 25.21 -9.11 -14.23
N SER A 170 26.18 -8.42 -14.82
CA SER A 170 26.60 -8.56 -16.21
C SER A 170 28.01 -9.14 -16.32
N ILE A 171 28.41 -9.61 -17.52
CA ILE A 171 29.74 -10.21 -17.75
C ILE A 171 30.67 -9.28 -18.54
N PRO A 172 31.77 -8.77 -17.93
CA PRO A 172 32.79 -7.94 -18.57
C PRO A 172 33.79 -8.72 -19.47
N SER A 173 33.34 -9.73 -20.21
CA SER A 173 34.18 -10.51 -21.12
C SER A 173 33.41 -11.25 -22.22
N SER A 174 32.20 -10.80 -22.55
CA SER A 174 31.35 -11.48 -23.52
C SER A 174 31.18 -10.69 -24.81
N THR A 175 31.05 -11.40 -25.92
CA THR A 175 30.64 -10.81 -27.19
C THR A 175 29.18 -10.40 -27.05
N TYR A 176 28.90 -9.10 -27.21
CA TYR A 176 27.55 -8.52 -27.16
C TYR A 176 26.86 -8.69 -25.79
N PRO A 177 27.41 -8.10 -24.71
CA PRO A 177 26.84 -8.25 -23.38
C PRO A 177 25.52 -7.48 -23.24
N ALA A 178 24.57 -8.04 -22.50
CA ALA A 178 23.28 -7.42 -22.22
C ALA A 178 23.26 -6.72 -20.85
N GLY A 179 22.23 -5.90 -20.64
CA GLY A 179 21.93 -5.34 -19.34
C GLY A 179 21.30 -6.38 -18.41
N ALA A 180 21.67 -6.34 -17.14
CA ALA A 180 21.02 -7.15 -16.11
C ALA A 180 19.71 -6.50 -15.62
N GLY A 181 18.86 -7.27 -14.95
CA GLY A 181 17.63 -6.76 -14.35
C GLY A 181 17.88 -5.91 -13.10
N GLY A 182 17.06 -4.91 -12.88
CA GLY A 182 16.99 -4.12 -11.64
C GLY A 182 16.29 -4.89 -10.53
N GLY A 183 16.74 -4.65 -9.29
CA GLY A 183 16.10 -5.14 -8.08
C GLY A 183 15.18 -4.10 -7.45
N PHE A 184 14.79 -4.35 -6.21
CA PHE A 184 14.06 -3.39 -5.41
C PHE A 184 14.95 -2.20 -5.00
N TYR A 185 16.17 -2.48 -4.54
CA TYR A 185 17.07 -1.49 -3.93
C TYR A 185 18.16 -0.97 -4.86
N SER A 186 18.58 -1.72 -5.88
CA SER A 186 19.67 -1.32 -6.78
C SER A 186 19.43 -1.70 -8.22
N ASP A 187 20.04 -0.92 -9.10
CA ASP A 187 19.97 -1.10 -10.53
C ASP A 187 20.68 -2.40 -10.95
N GLY A 188 20.21 -2.97 -12.05
CA GLY A 188 20.95 -4.01 -12.76
C GLY A 188 22.22 -3.41 -13.36
N GLN A 189 23.28 -4.21 -13.42
CA GLN A 189 24.52 -3.75 -14.04
C GLN A 189 24.30 -3.38 -15.52
N SER A 190 24.83 -2.22 -15.88
CA SER A 190 25.00 -1.76 -17.25
C SER A 190 26.42 -2.05 -17.70
N ILE A 191 26.62 -2.30 -18.98
CA ILE A 191 27.91 -2.75 -19.50
C ILE A 191 28.24 -2.13 -20.85
N GLU A 192 29.50 -1.73 -21.01
CA GLU A 192 30.06 -1.26 -22.26
C GLU A 192 30.71 -2.40 -23.05
N TYR A 193 30.26 -2.63 -24.28
CA TYR A 193 30.78 -3.59 -25.24
C TYR A 193 32.25 -3.34 -25.60
N ALA A 194 32.64 -2.09 -25.85
CA ALA A 194 33.97 -1.76 -26.36
C ALA A 194 35.09 -1.99 -25.33
N THR A 195 34.85 -1.60 -24.08
CA THR A 195 35.83 -1.74 -22.99
C THR A 195 35.59 -2.96 -22.12
N GLN A 196 34.44 -3.62 -22.29
CA GLN A 196 34.00 -4.76 -21.47
C GLN A 196 34.01 -4.40 -19.99
N LYS A 197 33.47 -3.24 -19.61
CA LYS A 197 33.41 -2.77 -18.21
C LYS A 197 31.98 -2.50 -17.77
N VAL A 198 31.71 -2.78 -16.50
CA VAL A 198 30.48 -2.33 -15.84
C VAL A 198 30.52 -0.81 -15.73
N VAL A 199 29.43 -0.16 -16.16
CA VAL A 199 29.28 1.30 -16.16
C VAL A 199 28.08 1.73 -15.32
N SER A 200 28.01 3.02 -15.00
CA SER A 200 26.87 3.59 -14.28
C SER A 200 25.58 3.46 -15.11
N TRP A 201 24.43 3.39 -14.45
CA TRP A 201 23.14 3.44 -15.12
C TRP A 201 22.94 4.75 -15.88
N ASP A 202 23.45 5.87 -15.36
CA ASP A 202 23.32 7.22 -15.95
C ASP A 202 24.27 7.48 -17.15
N THR A 203 25.07 6.49 -17.56
CA THR A 203 25.98 6.63 -18.70
C THR A 203 25.16 6.92 -19.97
N PRO A 204 25.59 7.85 -20.86
CA PRO A 204 24.76 8.32 -21.96
C PRO A 204 24.18 7.18 -22.83
N ASN A 205 22.86 7.18 -22.93
CA ASN A 205 22.11 6.27 -23.79
C ASN A 205 22.28 6.62 -25.28
N GLY A 206 22.33 5.61 -26.15
CA GLY A 206 22.26 5.78 -27.60
C GLY A 206 23.58 5.62 -28.37
N SER A 207 24.69 5.32 -27.68
CA SER A 207 25.90 4.82 -28.34
C SER A 207 25.77 3.33 -28.62
N ASN A 208 26.33 2.87 -29.75
CA ASN A 208 26.33 1.47 -30.19
C ASN A 208 27.11 0.52 -29.26
N THR A 209 27.60 1.03 -28.13
CA THR A 209 28.54 0.38 -27.24
C THR A 209 27.96 0.01 -25.88
N TYR A 210 26.73 0.38 -25.50
CA TYR A 210 26.21 0.07 -24.16
C TYR A 210 24.91 -0.71 -24.18
N ALA A 211 24.82 -1.75 -23.35
CA ALA A 211 23.56 -2.35 -22.94
C ALA A 211 23.27 -1.91 -21.50
N GLN A 212 22.11 -1.26 -21.29
CA GLN A 212 21.76 -0.70 -20.00
C GLN A 212 21.01 -1.74 -19.16
N GLY A 213 21.38 -1.85 -17.88
CA GLY A 213 20.61 -2.61 -16.92
C GLY A 213 19.27 -1.95 -16.61
N GLY A 214 18.35 -2.71 -16.01
CA GLY A 214 17.10 -2.17 -15.52
C GLY A 214 17.31 -1.33 -14.27
N ARG A 215 16.58 -0.22 -14.14
CA ARG A 215 16.59 0.64 -12.96
C ARG A 215 15.83 -0.02 -11.81
N SER A 216 16.25 0.23 -10.59
CA SER A 216 15.60 -0.28 -9.39
C SER A 216 14.20 0.29 -9.18
N PHE A 217 13.34 -0.43 -8.47
CA PHE A 217 12.03 0.09 -8.06
C PHE A 217 12.16 1.42 -7.30
N ALA A 218 13.09 1.51 -6.34
CA ALA A 218 13.34 2.70 -5.53
C ALA A 218 13.70 3.94 -6.36
N LEU A 219 14.19 3.76 -7.60
CA LEU A 219 14.54 4.81 -8.54
C LEU A 219 13.57 4.91 -9.72
N GLY A 220 12.37 4.33 -9.61
CA GLY A 220 11.30 4.47 -10.58
C GLY A 220 11.17 3.33 -11.59
N GLY A 221 12.00 2.28 -11.51
CA GLY A 221 11.79 1.01 -12.23
C GLY A 221 11.90 1.07 -13.75
N ALA A 222 12.54 2.08 -14.33
CA ALA A 222 12.72 2.19 -15.77
C ALA A 222 13.43 0.94 -16.34
N GLY A 223 12.96 0.44 -17.48
CA GLY A 223 13.66 -0.59 -18.24
C GLY A 223 14.96 -0.06 -18.84
N GLY A 224 15.95 -0.94 -18.98
CA GLY A 224 17.23 -0.65 -19.60
C GLY A 224 17.12 -0.55 -21.11
N TYR A 225 17.82 0.42 -21.71
CA TYR A 225 17.99 0.48 -23.16
C TYR A 225 18.78 -0.71 -23.70
N ALA A 226 18.32 -1.24 -24.83
CA ALA A 226 19.12 -2.13 -25.67
C ALA A 226 20.23 -1.35 -26.38
N VAL A 227 21.22 -2.08 -26.88
CA VAL A 227 22.22 -1.49 -27.79
C VAL A 227 21.54 -0.97 -29.06
N THR A 228 22.10 0.09 -29.67
CA THR A 228 21.47 0.84 -30.78
C THR A 228 21.01 -0.01 -31.97
N TYR A 229 21.68 -1.12 -32.29
CA TYR A 229 21.30 -2.00 -33.42
C TYR A 229 20.11 -2.92 -33.09
N ALA A 230 19.81 -3.10 -31.81
CA ALA A 230 18.69 -3.91 -31.30
C ALA A 230 17.47 -3.04 -30.95
N LYS A 231 17.13 -2.09 -31.84
CA LYS A 231 15.99 -1.18 -31.65
C LYS A 231 14.73 -1.98 -31.37
N GLY A 232 14.07 -1.67 -30.25
CA GLY A 232 12.83 -2.34 -29.84
C GLY A 232 13.00 -3.51 -28.87
N ALA A 233 14.24 -3.93 -28.55
CA ALA A 233 14.52 -4.94 -27.51
C ALA A 233 14.96 -4.35 -26.15
N ASP A 234 14.45 -3.17 -25.83
CA ASP A 234 14.61 -2.56 -24.51
C ASP A 234 14.00 -3.46 -23.43
N GLY A 235 14.55 -3.37 -22.22
CA GLY A 235 13.95 -3.99 -21.05
C GLY A 235 12.59 -3.37 -20.72
N GLY A 236 11.69 -4.18 -20.17
CA GLY A 236 10.38 -3.74 -19.74
C GLY A 236 10.44 -2.86 -18.49
N PHE A 237 9.52 -1.89 -18.39
CA PHE A 237 9.24 -1.14 -17.16
C PHE A 237 8.98 -2.10 -16.00
N GLY A 238 9.53 -1.81 -14.82
CA GLY A 238 9.72 -2.76 -13.72
C GLY A 238 11.13 -3.32 -13.66
N GLY A 239 12.11 -2.64 -14.26
CA GLY A 239 13.52 -2.97 -14.14
C GLY A 239 14.01 -4.11 -15.02
N GLY A 240 13.39 -4.37 -16.18
CA GLY A 240 13.99 -5.28 -17.17
C GLY A 240 15.29 -4.68 -17.75
N GLY A 241 16.30 -5.51 -18.00
CA GLY A 241 17.54 -5.13 -18.68
C GLY A 241 17.40 -5.14 -20.21
N GLY A 242 18.16 -4.29 -20.90
CA GLY A 242 18.16 -4.21 -22.37
C GLY A 242 18.95 -5.34 -23.04
N ASN A 243 18.56 -5.70 -24.26
CA ASN A 243 19.24 -6.69 -25.09
C ASN A 243 20.64 -6.22 -25.54
N GLY A 244 21.59 -7.16 -25.60
CA GLY A 244 22.97 -6.91 -25.99
C GLY A 244 23.25 -6.97 -27.50
N HIS A 245 22.22 -7.03 -28.36
CA HIS A 245 22.19 -7.45 -29.77
C HIS A 245 21.78 -8.92 -29.94
N TYR A 246 22.52 -9.84 -29.31
CA TYR A 246 22.20 -11.26 -29.34
C TYR A 246 21.83 -11.79 -27.95
N SER A 247 22.58 -11.41 -26.92
CA SER A 247 22.33 -11.89 -25.56
C SER A 247 21.06 -11.31 -24.95
N GLY A 248 20.31 -12.14 -24.21
CA GLY A 248 19.06 -11.74 -23.58
C GLY A 248 19.27 -10.82 -22.38
N GLY A 249 18.37 -9.83 -22.24
CA GLY A 249 18.34 -8.96 -21.05
C GLY A 249 17.80 -9.67 -19.81
N GLY A 250 18.32 -9.31 -18.63
CA GLY A 250 17.84 -9.87 -17.36
C GLY A 250 16.48 -9.33 -16.94
N GLY A 251 15.59 -10.17 -16.40
CA GLY A 251 14.28 -9.76 -15.89
C GLY A 251 14.36 -8.94 -14.61
N GLY A 252 13.50 -7.94 -14.45
CA GLY A 252 13.40 -7.15 -13.20
C GLY A 252 12.63 -7.90 -12.11
N GLY A 253 12.75 -7.49 -10.85
CA GLY A 253 12.03 -8.13 -9.74
C GLY A 253 12.45 -7.62 -8.38
N TYR A 254 12.13 -8.38 -7.33
CA TYR A 254 12.64 -8.09 -5.99
C TYR A 254 14.16 -8.07 -6.04
N SER A 255 14.76 -9.14 -6.55
CA SER A 255 16.15 -9.10 -7.03
C SER A 255 16.17 -9.25 -8.55
N GLY A 256 17.07 -8.55 -9.23
CA GLY A 256 17.14 -8.59 -10.68
C GLY A 256 17.75 -9.89 -11.24
N GLY A 257 17.31 -10.34 -12.40
CA GLY A 257 17.91 -11.44 -13.14
C GLY A 257 19.25 -11.06 -13.77
N ALA A 258 20.13 -12.02 -13.99
CA ALA A 258 21.41 -11.78 -14.65
C ALA A 258 21.24 -11.49 -16.15
N CYS A 259 22.22 -10.87 -16.80
CA CYS A 259 22.24 -10.82 -18.26
C CYS A 259 22.57 -12.19 -18.87
N GLY A 260 22.42 -12.35 -20.19
CA GLY A 260 22.95 -13.51 -20.89
C GLY A 260 24.47 -13.64 -20.75
N TYR A 261 24.98 -14.85 -20.52
CA TYR A 261 26.41 -15.13 -20.38
C TYR A 261 27.25 -14.62 -21.56
N ASN A 262 26.78 -14.84 -22.78
CA ASN A 262 27.30 -14.27 -24.02
C ASN A 262 26.18 -14.18 -25.07
N ASP A 263 26.54 -13.84 -26.32
CA ASP A 263 25.63 -13.73 -27.47
C ASP A 263 24.68 -14.93 -27.69
N ARG A 264 24.99 -16.10 -27.15
CA ARG A 264 24.18 -17.31 -27.28
C ARG A 264 23.19 -17.54 -26.14
N TYR A 265 23.25 -16.75 -25.07
CA TYR A 265 22.48 -17.03 -23.86
C TYR A 265 21.33 -16.05 -23.65
N GLY A 266 20.16 -16.60 -23.30
CA GLY A 266 19.06 -15.82 -22.76
C GLY A 266 19.40 -15.24 -21.39
N GLY A 267 18.71 -14.17 -21.01
CA GLY A 267 18.87 -13.55 -19.70
C GLY A 267 18.24 -14.37 -18.58
N GLY A 268 18.71 -14.14 -17.35
CA GLY A 268 18.08 -14.64 -16.14
C GLY A 268 16.75 -13.94 -15.84
N GLY A 269 15.85 -14.59 -15.11
CA GLY A 269 14.60 -14.02 -14.61
C GLY A 269 14.78 -13.37 -13.23
N GLY A 270 13.93 -12.39 -12.91
CA GLY A 270 13.92 -11.72 -11.62
C GLY A 270 13.37 -12.60 -10.49
N GLY A 271 13.83 -12.33 -9.26
CA GLY A 271 13.30 -12.91 -8.04
C GLY A 271 11.98 -12.28 -7.60
N SER A 272 11.16 -13.03 -6.88
CA SER A 272 9.89 -12.58 -6.30
C SER A 272 9.99 -12.43 -4.79
N TYR A 273 9.09 -11.66 -4.20
CA TYR A 273 9.02 -11.46 -2.75
C TYR A 273 7.58 -11.44 -2.28
N VAL A 274 7.31 -12.04 -1.12
CA VAL A 274 6.00 -12.04 -0.50
C VAL A 274 6.17 -11.82 1.01
N SER A 275 5.70 -10.69 1.51
CA SER A 275 5.50 -10.45 2.95
C SER A 275 4.14 -10.98 3.41
N GLY A 276 4.00 -11.20 4.72
CA GLY A 276 2.73 -11.59 5.32
C GLY A 276 2.49 -13.09 5.30
N GLU A 277 1.22 -13.48 5.28
CA GLU A 277 0.76 -14.86 5.46
C GLU A 277 0.01 -15.40 4.24
N ASN A 278 -0.37 -16.69 4.27
CA ASN A 278 -1.14 -17.35 3.20
C ASN A 278 -0.52 -17.15 1.81
N THR A 279 0.78 -17.44 1.70
CA THR A 279 1.58 -17.12 0.53
C THR A 279 1.58 -18.26 -0.49
N TYR A 280 1.68 -17.90 -1.77
CA TYR A 280 1.83 -18.86 -2.87
C TYR A 280 2.53 -18.21 -4.05
N GLY A 281 3.24 -19.01 -4.84
CA GLY A 281 3.89 -18.56 -6.06
C GLY A 281 3.90 -19.62 -7.14
N ARG A 282 3.70 -19.21 -8.38
CA ARG A 282 3.92 -20.04 -9.57
C ARG A 282 4.53 -19.24 -10.70
N ILE A 283 5.08 -19.93 -11.69
CA ILE A 283 5.55 -19.34 -12.94
C ILE A 283 4.48 -19.48 -14.02
N GLY A 284 4.41 -18.51 -14.93
CA GLY A 284 3.60 -18.65 -16.14
C GLY A 284 2.83 -17.40 -16.56
N ASN A 285 3.16 -16.22 -16.03
CA ASN A 285 2.59 -15.00 -16.58
C ASN A 285 3.23 -14.71 -17.94
N THR A 286 2.38 -14.57 -18.96
CA THR A 286 2.77 -14.17 -20.31
C THR A 286 2.20 -12.79 -20.61
N GLY A 287 2.86 -12.04 -21.49
CA GLY A 287 2.59 -10.63 -21.76
C GLY A 287 3.04 -9.69 -20.63
N HIS A 288 2.28 -8.61 -20.46
CA HIS A 288 2.46 -7.65 -19.37
C HIS A 288 2.15 -8.28 -18.01
N GLY A 289 2.67 -7.65 -16.95
CA GLY A 289 2.26 -7.93 -15.59
C GLY A 289 0.87 -7.39 -15.28
N TYR A 290 0.41 -7.70 -14.08
CA TYR A 290 -0.76 -7.08 -13.45
C TYR A 290 -0.60 -7.14 -11.93
N VAL A 291 -1.36 -6.30 -11.23
CA VAL A 291 -1.50 -6.37 -9.77
C VAL A 291 -2.98 -6.38 -9.40
N THR A 292 -3.35 -7.18 -8.42
CA THR A 292 -4.66 -7.08 -7.76
C THR A 292 -4.51 -6.93 -6.26
N ILE A 293 -5.39 -6.14 -5.65
CA ILE A 293 -5.47 -5.96 -4.20
C ILE A 293 -6.92 -6.20 -3.78
N GLN A 294 -7.18 -7.24 -3.01
CA GLN A 294 -8.51 -7.60 -2.54
C GLN A 294 -8.61 -7.43 -1.02
N LEU A 295 -9.63 -6.72 -0.54
CA LEU A 295 -9.97 -6.67 0.88
C LEU A 295 -10.62 -7.99 1.28
N VAL A 296 -9.95 -8.77 2.14
CA VAL A 296 -10.41 -10.11 2.53
C VAL A 296 -10.90 -10.20 3.98
N GLU A 297 -10.57 -9.20 4.80
CA GLU A 297 -11.04 -9.08 6.18
C GLU A 297 -11.10 -7.59 6.55
N LEU A 298 -12.23 -7.13 7.09
CA LEU A 298 -12.35 -5.77 7.63
C LEU A 298 -11.63 -5.71 8.98
N GLY A 299 -10.78 -4.71 9.16
CA GLY A 299 -10.21 -4.39 10.46
C GLY A 299 -11.04 -3.32 11.15
N SER A 300 -11.19 -3.40 12.47
CA SER A 300 -11.96 -2.42 13.24
C SER A 300 -11.37 -1.01 13.10
N MET A 301 -12.26 -0.03 12.91
CA MET A 301 -12.01 1.40 12.94
C MET A 301 -12.88 2.05 14.02
N PRO A 302 -12.48 3.21 14.56
CA PRO A 302 -13.34 3.91 15.51
C PRO A 302 -14.63 4.39 14.81
N PRO A 303 -15.79 4.29 15.49
CA PRO A 303 -17.01 4.93 15.05
C PRO A 303 -16.84 6.44 14.89
N THR A 304 -17.74 7.08 14.14
CA THR A 304 -17.77 8.55 14.07
C THR A 304 -18.05 9.15 15.45
N VAL A 305 -17.42 10.30 15.73
CA VAL A 305 -17.70 11.05 16.95
C VAL A 305 -19.17 11.47 16.97
N PRO A 306 -19.92 11.28 18.08
CA PRO A 306 -21.29 11.76 18.19
C PRO A 306 -21.37 13.26 17.93
N THR A 307 -22.41 13.71 17.23
CA THR A 307 -22.57 15.14 16.89
C THR A 307 -23.82 15.72 17.53
N ASN A 308 -23.97 17.05 17.49
CA ASN A 308 -25.14 17.76 18.01
C ASN A 308 -25.49 17.43 19.48
N LEU A 309 -24.47 17.26 20.32
CA LEU A 309 -24.64 17.05 21.76
C LEU A 309 -25.42 18.23 22.38
N LYS A 310 -26.56 17.91 22.99
CA LYS A 310 -27.48 18.85 23.63
C LYS A 310 -27.79 18.39 25.05
N ILE A 311 -27.99 19.37 25.92
CA ILE A 311 -28.49 19.20 27.27
C ILE A 311 -29.82 19.98 27.34
N THR A 312 -30.83 19.46 28.04
CA THR A 312 -32.14 20.12 28.24
C THR A 312 -31.94 21.59 28.56
N ALA A 313 -32.60 22.50 27.84
CA ALA A 313 -32.37 23.93 28.02
C ALA A 313 -32.71 24.40 29.44
N SER A 314 -31.82 25.21 30.02
CA SER A 314 -32.04 25.93 31.27
C SER A 314 -31.79 27.42 31.11
N THR A 315 -32.35 28.22 32.03
CA THR A 315 -32.12 29.66 32.06
C THR A 315 -30.67 29.95 32.39
N ASN A 316 -29.96 30.68 31.51
CA ASN A 316 -28.55 31.04 31.67
C ASN A 316 -27.57 29.85 31.86
N SER A 317 -27.93 28.66 31.37
CA SER A 317 -27.11 27.45 31.55
C SER A 317 -26.83 27.11 33.02
N VAL A 318 -27.80 27.37 33.90
CA VAL A 318 -27.76 27.02 35.33
C VAL A 318 -28.76 25.92 35.62
N TYR A 319 -28.29 24.84 36.21
CA TYR A 319 -29.10 23.72 36.67
C TYR A 319 -29.00 23.57 38.18
N LEU A 320 -30.02 22.97 38.78
CA LEU A 320 -30.06 22.73 40.21
C LEU A 320 -29.65 21.28 40.52
N THR A 321 -29.00 21.08 41.66
CA THR A 321 -28.78 19.73 42.20
C THR A 321 -30.13 19.03 42.42
N GLY A 322 -30.23 17.75 42.08
CA GLY A 322 -31.48 16.98 42.14
C GLY A 322 -32.38 17.16 40.92
N GLU A 323 -32.07 18.11 40.01
CA GLU A 323 -32.76 18.25 38.72
C GLU A 323 -32.34 17.11 37.78
N THR A 324 -33.32 16.53 37.07
CA THR A 324 -33.07 15.58 35.99
C THR A 324 -32.90 16.33 34.68
N ILE A 325 -31.72 16.22 34.09
CA ILE A 325 -31.42 16.73 32.76
C ILE A 325 -31.52 15.60 31.73
N THR A 326 -31.91 15.93 30.50
CA THR A 326 -31.82 15.03 29.35
C THR A 326 -30.61 15.43 28.54
N VAL A 327 -29.72 14.47 28.29
CA VAL A 327 -28.58 14.61 27.39
C VAL A 327 -28.92 13.84 26.12
N SER A 328 -28.77 14.46 24.95
CA SER A 328 -29.05 13.84 23.65
C SER A 328 -27.99 14.20 22.62
N TRP A 329 -27.80 13.33 21.63
CA TRP A 329 -26.87 13.52 20.51
C TRP A 329 -27.42 12.85 19.25
N ASP A 330 -26.80 13.13 18.12
CA ASP A 330 -27.10 12.43 16.86
C ASP A 330 -26.33 11.11 16.80
N ALA A 331 -26.96 10.09 16.20
CA ALA A 331 -26.39 8.76 16.07
C ALA A 331 -25.06 8.79 15.30
N SER A 332 -24.06 8.10 15.84
CA SER A 332 -22.81 7.77 15.16
C SER A 332 -23.02 6.66 14.13
N THR A 333 -22.08 6.57 13.18
CA THR A 333 -21.96 5.48 12.21
C THR A 333 -20.61 4.79 12.38
N ASP A 334 -20.57 3.50 12.08
CA ASP A 334 -19.35 2.71 12.12
C ASP A 334 -18.89 2.38 10.69
N PRO A 335 -17.62 2.60 10.33
CA PRO A 335 -17.15 2.36 8.96
C PRO A 335 -17.26 0.89 8.52
N GLU A 336 -17.17 -0.07 9.45
CA GLU A 336 -17.32 -1.50 9.18
C GLU A 336 -18.77 -1.98 9.31
N GLY A 337 -19.65 -1.11 9.82
CA GLY A 337 -21.05 -1.43 10.10
C GLY A 337 -21.23 -2.22 11.40
N ASP A 338 -20.23 -2.19 12.28
CA ASP A 338 -20.35 -2.81 13.60
C ASP A 338 -21.43 -2.10 14.44
N ALA A 339 -22.04 -2.83 15.36
CA ALA A 339 -23.01 -2.23 16.26
C ALA A 339 -22.33 -1.24 17.22
N ILE A 340 -23.00 -0.12 17.47
CA ILE A 340 -22.48 0.99 18.25
C ILE A 340 -23.19 1.07 19.59
N THR A 341 -22.41 1.34 20.63
CA THR A 341 -22.89 1.75 21.93
C THR A 341 -22.26 3.08 22.34
N TYR A 342 -22.81 3.75 23.37
CA TYR A 342 -22.33 5.04 23.84
C TYR A 342 -21.92 5.00 25.32
N ASP A 343 -20.84 5.71 25.63
CA ASP A 343 -20.44 6.06 26.99
C ASP A 343 -20.68 7.55 27.21
N VAL A 344 -21.34 7.89 28.32
CA VAL A 344 -21.64 9.26 28.72
C VAL A 344 -21.00 9.52 30.07
N ASP A 345 -20.26 10.62 30.20
CA ASP A 345 -19.63 11.05 31.45
C ASP A 345 -20.03 12.48 31.81
N PHE A 346 -20.08 12.75 33.12
CA PHE A 346 -20.29 14.06 33.71
C PHE A 346 -19.04 14.54 34.44
N TYR A 347 -18.61 15.77 34.15
CA TYR A 347 -17.53 16.42 34.87
C TYR A 347 -18.08 17.15 36.10
N ASN A 348 -17.75 16.65 37.28
CA ASN A 348 -18.24 17.17 38.56
C ASN A 348 -17.42 18.36 39.11
N GLY A 349 -16.58 18.99 38.27
CA GLY A 349 -15.65 20.04 38.68
C GLY A 349 -14.27 19.54 39.14
N SER A 350 -14.08 18.23 39.31
CA SER A 350 -12.80 17.62 39.65
C SER A 350 -12.45 16.39 38.80
N SER A 351 -13.41 15.51 38.57
CA SER A 351 -13.24 14.28 37.79
C SER A 351 -14.42 14.03 36.86
N TRP A 352 -14.18 13.19 35.85
CA TRP A 352 -15.24 12.62 35.01
C TRP A 352 -15.84 11.40 35.73
N VAL A 353 -17.17 11.39 35.81
CA VAL A 353 -17.95 10.31 36.44
C VAL A 353 -18.88 9.73 35.39
N SER A 354 -18.92 8.40 35.30
CA SER A 354 -19.79 7.70 34.35
C SER A 354 -21.26 7.95 34.68
N VAL A 355 -22.00 8.43 33.69
CA VAL A 355 -23.46 8.62 33.70
C VAL A 355 -24.15 7.39 33.15
N ALA A 356 -23.66 6.92 32.00
CA ALA A 356 -24.12 5.70 31.35
C ALA A 356 -22.96 5.08 30.57
N SER A 357 -23.01 3.76 30.37
CA SER A 357 -22.01 3.05 29.60
C SER A 357 -22.66 1.96 28.77
N LYS A 358 -22.16 1.76 27.55
CA LYS A 358 -22.63 0.77 26.59
C LYS A 358 -24.14 0.84 26.30
N ILE A 359 -24.72 2.04 26.29
CA ILE A 359 -26.12 2.22 25.92
C ILE A 359 -26.27 2.32 24.39
N THR A 360 -27.40 1.87 23.84
CA THR A 360 -27.70 1.99 22.41
C THR A 360 -28.54 3.21 22.07
N ASP A 361 -29.22 3.77 23.07
CA ASP A 361 -30.01 4.98 22.91
C ASP A 361 -29.12 6.19 22.64
N VAL A 362 -29.64 7.15 21.89
CA VAL A 362 -28.96 8.43 21.58
C VAL A 362 -29.34 9.54 22.57
N SER A 363 -29.86 9.14 23.72
CA SER A 363 -30.20 10.04 24.82
C SER A 363 -30.14 9.32 26.16
N VAL A 364 -29.84 10.08 27.22
CA VAL A 364 -29.87 9.59 28.60
C VAL A 364 -30.45 10.67 29.51
N GLU A 365 -31.25 10.26 30.48
CA GLU A 365 -31.66 11.10 31.60
C GLU A 365 -30.66 10.98 32.75
N TYR A 366 -30.25 12.11 33.32
CA TYR A 366 -29.30 12.15 34.42
C TYR A 366 -29.76 13.12 35.51
N THR A 367 -29.93 12.60 36.73
CA THR A 367 -30.21 13.44 37.90
C THR A 367 -28.90 13.97 38.47
N LEU A 368 -28.76 15.30 38.50
CA LEU A 368 -27.55 15.96 38.96
C LEU A 368 -27.31 15.67 40.45
N PRO A 369 -26.10 15.22 40.85
CA PRO A 369 -25.82 14.86 42.23
C PRO A 369 -26.05 16.01 43.22
N ASP A 370 -26.51 15.66 44.41
CA ASP A 370 -26.69 16.61 45.50
C ASP A 370 -25.37 17.24 45.97
N GLY A 371 -25.47 18.46 46.49
CA GLY A 371 -24.35 19.16 47.11
C GLY A 371 -23.31 19.77 46.16
N LEU A 372 -23.54 19.69 44.84
CA LEU A 372 -22.67 20.34 43.86
C LEU A 372 -22.83 21.86 43.84
N ASN A 373 -21.71 22.56 43.67
CA ASN A 373 -21.66 23.99 43.46
C ASN A 373 -20.51 24.33 42.50
N ILE A 374 -20.73 24.08 41.21
CA ILE A 374 -19.70 24.07 40.17
C ILE A 374 -20.08 24.98 39.01
N THR A 375 -19.11 25.71 38.48
CA THR A 375 -19.31 26.71 37.40
C THR A 375 -18.81 26.24 36.04
N ASN A 376 -18.11 25.10 36.00
CA ASN A 376 -17.46 24.54 34.83
C ASN A 376 -17.88 23.08 34.59
N ALA A 377 -19.10 22.73 34.98
CA ALA A 377 -19.65 21.41 34.73
C ALA A 377 -19.72 21.14 33.23
N LYS A 378 -19.53 19.89 32.82
CA LYS A 378 -19.59 19.46 31.42
C LYS A 378 -20.18 18.07 31.32
N ILE A 379 -20.74 17.75 30.17
CA ILE A 379 -21.04 16.39 29.76
C ILE A 379 -20.16 16.06 28.56
N ARG A 380 -19.76 14.80 28.44
CA ARG A 380 -19.16 14.28 27.22
C ARG A 380 -19.77 12.95 26.83
N VAL A 381 -19.81 12.68 25.54
CA VAL A 381 -20.28 11.41 24.98
C VAL A 381 -19.29 10.91 23.93
N ARG A 382 -19.12 9.60 23.83
CA ARG A 382 -18.38 8.95 22.74
C ARG A 382 -19.13 7.71 22.26
N ALA A 383 -18.91 7.34 21.02
CA ALA A 383 -19.36 6.07 20.47
C ALA A 383 -18.27 4.99 20.66
N VAL A 384 -18.69 3.76 20.87
CA VAL A 384 -17.85 2.58 21.08
C VAL A 384 -18.39 1.45 20.22
N ASP A 385 -17.54 0.86 19.39
CA ASP A 385 -17.91 -0.33 18.60
C ASP A 385 -17.94 -1.59 19.50
N ASN A 386 -18.50 -2.68 18.99
CA ASN A 386 -18.51 -3.97 19.69
C ASN A 386 -17.11 -4.60 19.87
N ASN A 387 -16.10 -4.09 19.16
CA ASN A 387 -14.70 -4.52 19.22
C ASN A 387 -13.86 -3.67 20.20
N THR A 388 -14.50 -2.81 20.99
CA THR A 388 -13.93 -1.92 22.02
C THR A 388 -13.09 -0.74 21.51
N VAL A 389 -13.10 -0.46 20.20
CA VAL A 389 -12.54 0.77 19.65
C VAL A 389 -13.56 1.89 19.81
N ALA A 390 -13.09 3.03 20.31
CA ALA A 390 -13.95 4.16 20.65
C ALA A 390 -13.62 5.40 19.82
N SER A 391 -14.64 6.19 19.51
CA SER A 391 -14.46 7.52 18.98
C SER A 391 -13.77 8.44 19.99
N ALA A 392 -13.28 9.59 19.53
CA ALA A 392 -13.02 10.70 20.43
C ALA A 392 -14.30 11.13 21.15
N TYR A 393 -14.17 11.80 22.30
CA TYR A 393 -15.30 12.38 23.00
C TYR A 393 -15.77 13.66 22.32
N GLN A 394 -17.09 13.82 22.19
CA GLN A 394 -17.74 15.10 22.00
C GLN A 394 -18.04 15.70 23.38
N GLU A 395 -17.55 16.89 23.66
CA GLU A 395 -17.84 17.62 24.90
C GLU A 395 -18.94 18.67 24.69
N SER A 396 -19.73 18.91 25.74
CA SER A 396 -20.67 20.03 25.80
C SER A 396 -19.94 21.35 26.07
N ALA A 397 -20.62 22.47 25.83
CA ALA A 397 -20.24 23.72 26.48
C ALA A 397 -20.28 23.56 28.01
N ALA A 398 -19.48 24.37 28.71
CA ALA A 398 -19.51 24.39 30.17
C ALA A 398 -20.82 25.01 30.68
N PHE A 399 -21.36 24.46 31.77
CA PHE A 399 -22.55 24.95 32.44
C PHE A 399 -22.35 25.00 33.96
N THR A 400 -23.29 25.65 34.65
CA THR A 400 -23.24 25.80 36.10
C THR A 400 -24.25 24.85 36.75
N VAL A 401 -23.82 24.15 37.81
CA VAL A 401 -24.71 23.40 38.71
C VAL A 401 -24.66 24.05 40.08
N ARG A 402 -25.81 24.47 40.59
CA ARG A 402 -25.94 25.08 41.91
C ARG A 402 -26.79 24.22 42.82
N LYS A 403 -26.46 24.27 44.11
CA LYS A 403 -27.28 23.65 45.14
C LYS A 403 -28.70 24.23 45.12
N GLN A 404 -29.70 23.36 45.06
CA GLN A 404 -31.09 23.76 45.31
C GLN A 404 -31.26 24.12 46.80
N LEU A 405 -31.77 25.32 47.07
CA LEU A 405 -32.08 25.78 48.42
C LEU A 405 -33.59 25.78 48.64
N LEU A 406 -34.04 25.14 49.72
CA LEU A 406 -35.41 25.30 50.19
C LEU A 406 -35.51 26.63 50.93
N LEU A 407 -36.29 27.55 50.37
CA LEU A 407 -36.58 28.84 50.96
C LEU A 407 -37.96 28.79 51.62
N ILE A 408 -38.04 29.27 52.86
CA ILE A 408 -39.33 29.52 53.52
C ILE A 408 -39.49 31.03 53.66
N GLN A 409 -40.64 31.53 53.21
CA GLN A 409 -41.06 32.90 53.47
C GLN A 409 -41.90 32.95 54.75
N ASP A 410 -41.47 33.76 55.71
CA ASP A 410 -42.11 33.99 56.99
C ASP A 410 -42.37 35.49 57.14
N GLY A 411 -43.54 35.93 56.68
CA GLY A 411 -43.83 37.36 56.46
C GLY A 411 -42.97 37.96 55.35
N ASP A 412 -42.23 39.02 55.68
CA ASP A 412 -41.29 39.71 54.76
C ASP A 412 -39.87 39.10 54.78
N ILE A 413 -39.65 38.03 55.55
CA ILE A 413 -38.33 37.43 55.75
C ILE A 413 -38.22 36.13 54.95
N ILE A 414 -37.21 36.03 54.08
CA ILE A 414 -36.84 34.78 53.40
C ILE A 414 -35.77 34.07 54.24
N LYS A 415 -36.02 32.82 54.61
CA LYS A 415 -35.08 31.98 55.37
C LYS A 415 -34.67 30.75 54.55
N THR A 416 -33.42 30.33 54.66
CA THR A 416 -32.91 29.04 54.17
C THR A 416 -32.46 28.18 55.34
N TYR A 417 -32.64 26.87 55.23
CA TYR A 417 -32.15 25.93 56.24
C TYR A 417 -30.67 25.59 55.98
N LYS A 418 -29.79 25.88 56.94
CA LYS A 418 -28.34 25.62 56.84
C LYS A 418 -27.77 25.30 58.21
N ASN A 419 -26.89 24.30 58.31
CA ASN A 419 -26.23 23.88 59.57
C ASN A 419 -27.22 23.66 60.73
N ASN A 420 -28.31 22.92 60.48
CA ASN A 420 -29.39 22.66 61.44
C ASN A 420 -30.11 23.92 62.01
N THR A 421 -29.97 25.08 61.38
CA THR A 421 -30.63 26.33 61.78
C THR A 421 -31.27 27.02 60.59
N TRP A 422 -32.40 27.70 60.81
CA TRP A 422 -32.99 28.60 59.81
C TRP A 422 -32.21 29.91 59.81
N GLN A 423 -31.67 30.30 58.66
CA GLN A 423 -30.89 31.52 58.46
C GLN A 423 -31.65 32.44 57.50
N THR A 424 -31.81 33.71 57.86
CA THR A 424 -32.34 34.73 56.95
C THR A 424 -31.36 34.96 55.80
N ILE A 425 -31.87 35.09 54.58
CA ILE A 425 -31.09 35.43 53.38
C ILE A 425 -30.93 36.94 53.25
#